data_AF-E6S6S4-F1
#
_entry.id   AF-E6S6S4-F1
#
_cell.length_a   1.000
_cell.length_b   1.000
_cell.length_c   1.000
_cell.angle_alpha   90.00
_cell.angle_beta   90.00
_cell.angle_gamma   90.00
#
_symmetry.space_group_name_H-M   'P 1'
#
loop_
_entity.id
_entity.type
_entity.pdbx_description
1 polymer ?
#
loop_
_entity_poly.entity_id
_entity_poly.type
_entity_poly.pdbx_seq_one_letter_code
_entity_poly.pdbx_strand_id
1 'polypeptide(L)'
;MTDTTTHSTRLAEERQTTVDRLEGLRREFGQVVEAAVDSNSDDEHDPEGATIAYERSQVAALIDQAEEHLGEIDAALARLDEGSYGLCVVCGRRIPEERLEARPTARTCVEHAGQG
;
A
#
# COMPACT_ATOMS: atom_id res chain seq x y z
N MET A 1 -4.09 24.95 13.82
CA MET A 1 -3.89 25.00 12.35
C MET A 1 -2.54 24.39 11.93
N THR A 2 -1.75 23.89 12.89
CA THR A 2 -0.44 23.24 12.69
C THR A 2 -0.54 21.73 12.48
N ASP A 3 -1.58 21.08 12.99
CA ASP A 3 -1.72 19.63 13.04
C ASP A 3 -1.94 19.02 11.64
N THR A 4 -2.77 19.66 10.81
CA THR A 4 -3.03 19.27 9.42
C THR A 4 -1.75 19.31 8.56
N THR A 5 -0.90 20.32 8.76
CA THR A 5 0.38 20.44 8.04
C THR A 5 1.31 19.29 8.41
N THR A 6 1.43 18.97 9.69
CA THR A 6 2.24 17.83 10.17
C THR A 6 1.76 16.51 9.57
N HIS A 7 0.45 16.26 9.57
CA HIS A 7 -0.11 15.05 8.95
C HIS A 7 0.12 14.99 7.44
N SER A 8 -0.02 16.11 6.73
CA SER A 8 0.22 16.18 5.29
C SER A 8 1.66 15.86 4.90
N THR A 9 2.64 16.40 5.65
CA THR A 9 4.06 16.11 5.45
C THR A 9 4.35 14.63 5.68
N ARG A 10 3.89 14.08 6.81
CA ARG A 10 4.09 12.66 7.13
C ARG A 10 3.50 11.73 6.06
N LEU A 11 2.28 12.01 5.59
CA LEU A 11 1.64 11.23 4.54
C LEU A 11 2.40 11.34 3.20
N ALA A 12 2.96 12.50 2.87
CA ALA A 12 3.77 12.67 1.67
C ALA A 12 5.09 11.88 1.74
N GLU A 13 5.75 11.85 2.90
CA GLU A 13 6.95 11.05 3.14
C GLU A 13 6.66 9.53 3.08
N GLU A 14 5.54 9.11 3.70
CA GLU A 14 5.08 7.73 3.66
C GLU A 14 4.75 7.32 2.21
N ARG A 15 4.03 8.17 1.46
CA ARG A 15 3.73 7.99 0.03
C ARG A 15 5.01 7.74 -0.77
N GLN A 16 6.02 8.59 -0.59
CA GLN A 16 7.26 8.48 -1.34
C GLN A 16 8.01 7.18 -1.01
N THR A 17 7.97 6.77 0.26
CA THR A 17 8.56 5.49 0.71
C THR A 17 7.81 4.30 0.11
N THR A 18 6.47 4.34 0.05
CA THR A 18 5.66 3.28 -0.57
C THR A 18 5.89 3.19 -2.07
N VAL A 19 6.03 4.33 -2.76
CA VAL A 19 6.36 4.36 -4.19
C VAL A 19 7.72 3.73 -4.47
N ASP A 20 8.76 4.11 -3.72
CA ASP A 20 10.11 3.52 -3.86
C ASP A 20 10.08 2.00 -3.62
N ARG A 21 9.35 1.57 -2.58
CA ARG A 21 9.13 0.14 -2.31
C ARG A 21 8.43 -0.57 -3.46
N LEU A 22 7.40 0.03 -4.06
CA LEU A 22 6.68 -0.53 -5.21
C LEU A 22 7.60 -0.66 -6.43
N GLU A 23 8.45 0.33 -6.69
CA GLU A 23 9.44 0.26 -7.78
C GLU A 23 10.43 -0.89 -7.56
N GLY A 24 10.89 -1.09 -6.32
CA GLY A 24 11.74 -2.22 -5.94
C GLY A 24 11.05 -3.58 -6.16
N LEU A 25 9.83 -3.73 -5.64
CA LEU A 25 9.05 -4.97 -5.78
C LEU A 25 8.71 -5.30 -7.23
N ARG A 26 8.37 -4.29 -8.05
CA ARG A 26 8.10 -4.49 -9.48
C ARG A 26 9.35 -4.91 -10.25
N ARG A 27 10.52 -4.38 -9.88
CA ARG A 27 11.81 -4.82 -10.44
C ARG A 27 12.09 -6.28 -10.08
N GLU A 28 11.93 -6.64 -8.80
CA GLU A 28 12.10 -8.01 -8.32
C GLU A 28 11.16 -8.97 -9.06
N PHE A 29 9.87 -8.62 -9.18
CA PHE A 29 8.89 -9.40 -9.93
C PHE A 29 9.33 -9.63 -11.38
N GLY A 30 9.86 -8.59 -12.05
CA GLY A 30 10.42 -8.68 -13.39
C GLY A 30 11.57 -9.70 -13.47
N GLN A 31 12.50 -9.66 -12.52
CA GLN A 31 13.63 -10.59 -12.47
C GLN A 31 13.19 -12.05 -12.28
N VAL A 32 12.19 -12.29 -11.43
CA VAL A 32 11.65 -13.66 -11.24
C VAL A 32 10.93 -14.15 -12.50
N VAL A 33 10.22 -13.25 -13.21
CA VAL A 33 9.59 -13.60 -14.51
C VAL A 33 10.64 -13.90 -15.58
N GLU A 34 11.71 -13.10 -15.67
CA GLU A 34 12.80 -13.33 -16.62
C GLU A 34 13.50 -14.67 -16.35
N ALA A 35 13.80 -14.98 -15.09
CA ALA A 35 14.36 -16.28 -14.69
C ALA A 35 13.43 -17.43 -15.11
N ALA A 36 12.12 -17.30 -14.92
CA ALA A 36 11.14 -18.31 -15.36
C ALA A 36 11.22 -18.59 -16.86
N VAL A 37 11.37 -17.54 -17.68
CA VAL A 37 11.41 -17.66 -19.15
C VAL A 37 12.69 -18.35 -19.62
N ASP A 38 13.83 -18.07 -18.98
CA ASP A 38 15.11 -18.73 -19.25
C ASP A 38 15.03 -20.22 -18.90
N SER A 39 14.51 -20.54 -17.71
CA SER A 39 14.29 -21.92 -17.25
C SER A 39 13.32 -22.70 -18.14
N ASN A 40 12.24 -22.06 -18.64
CA ASN A 40 11.27 -22.72 -19.52
C ASN A 40 11.80 -23.03 -20.94
N SER A 41 12.98 -22.51 -21.33
CA SER A 41 13.61 -22.84 -22.61
C SER A 41 14.39 -24.15 -22.57
N ASP A 42 14.62 -24.73 -21.38
CA ASP A 42 15.33 -25.98 -21.16
C ASP A 42 14.45 -26.91 -20.29
N ASP A 43 13.89 -27.97 -20.89
CA ASP A 43 13.25 -29.13 -20.24
C ASP A 43 11.75 -29.03 -19.79
N GLU A 44 10.95 -29.98 -20.30
CA GLU A 44 9.51 -30.16 -19.98
C GLU A 44 9.26 -30.76 -18.58
N HIS A 45 10.30 -31.05 -17.78
CA HIS A 45 10.22 -31.68 -16.47
C HIS A 45 11.01 -30.99 -15.37
N ASP A 46 11.10 -29.66 -15.40
CA ASP A 46 11.85 -28.92 -14.40
C ASP A 46 11.08 -28.71 -13.07
N PRO A 47 11.58 -29.23 -11.93
CA PRO A 47 10.94 -29.04 -10.62
C PRO A 47 11.09 -27.61 -10.07
N GLU A 48 11.97 -26.77 -10.65
CA GLU A 48 12.18 -25.39 -10.22
C GLU A 48 11.05 -24.48 -10.71
N GLY A 49 10.34 -24.81 -11.80
CA GLY A 49 9.20 -24.04 -12.30
C GLY A 49 8.07 -23.84 -11.28
N ALA A 50 7.83 -24.80 -10.39
CA ALA A 50 6.87 -24.67 -9.29
C ALA A 50 7.36 -23.69 -8.21
N THR A 51 8.66 -23.66 -7.93
CA THR A 51 9.31 -22.74 -6.99
C THR A 51 9.24 -21.31 -7.53
N ILE A 52 9.57 -21.11 -8.80
CA ILE A 52 9.52 -19.80 -9.46
C ILE A 52 8.08 -19.26 -9.51
N ALA A 53 7.08 -20.10 -9.79
CA ALA A 53 5.67 -19.70 -9.74
C ALA A 53 5.24 -19.28 -8.33
N TYR A 54 5.71 -19.96 -7.28
CA TYR A 54 5.46 -19.60 -5.89
C TYR A 54 6.12 -18.26 -5.53
N GLU A 55 7.39 -18.06 -5.89
CA GLU A 55 8.11 -16.80 -5.70
C GLU A 55 7.40 -15.63 -6.37
N ARG A 56 6.99 -15.77 -7.64
CA ARG A 56 6.20 -14.75 -8.34
C ARG A 56 4.91 -14.40 -7.60
N SER A 57 4.21 -15.41 -7.09
CA SER A 57 2.95 -15.22 -6.36
C SER A 57 3.17 -14.43 -5.06
N GLN A 58 4.28 -14.68 -4.36
CA GLN A 58 4.64 -13.93 -3.16
C GLN A 58 4.96 -12.46 -3.47
N VAL A 59 5.78 -12.20 -4.49
CA VAL A 59 6.13 -10.81 -4.86
C VAL A 59 4.91 -10.06 -5.38
N ALA A 60 4.02 -10.71 -6.16
CA ALA A 60 2.77 -10.12 -6.59
C ALA A 60 1.86 -9.73 -5.42
N ALA A 61 1.75 -10.57 -4.39
CA ALA A 61 0.98 -10.24 -3.19
C ALA A 61 1.57 -9.03 -2.43
N LEU A 62 2.90 -8.91 -2.38
CA LEU A 62 3.56 -7.75 -1.77
C LEU A 62 3.32 -6.46 -2.57
N ILE A 63 3.28 -6.55 -3.91
CA ILE A 63 2.93 -5.41 -4.78
C ILE A 63 1.49 -4.98 -4.49
N ASP A 64 0.53 -5.90 -4.52
CA ASP A 64 -0.89 -5.62 -4.29
C ASP A 64 -1.12 -4.91 -2.94
N GLN A 65 -0.52 -5.44 -1.86
CA GLN A 65 -0.58 -4.83 -0.53
C GLN A 65 0.03 -3.42 -0.49
N ALA A 66 1.12 -3.19 -1.22
CA ALA A 66 1.75 -1.87 -1.28
C ALA A 66 0.95 -0.88 -2.15
N GLU A 67 0.28 -1.33 -3.21
CA GLU A 67 -0.64 -0.51 -4.02
C GLU A 67 -1.89 -0.12 -3.24
N GLU A 68 -2.48 -1.06 -2.48
CA GLU A 68 -3.61 -0.77 -1.59
C GLU A 68 -3.23 0.30 -0.56
N HIS A 69 -2.07 0.11 0.09
CA HIS A 69 -1.57 1.08 1.07
C HIS A 69 -1.29 2.46 0.45
N LEU A 70 -0.70 2.50 -0.75
CA LEU A 70 -0.51 3.75 -1.49
C LEU A 70 -1.85 4.45 -1.76
N GLY A 71 -2.87 3.68 -2.16
CA GLY A 71 -4.23 4.18 -2.35
C GLY A 71 -4.83 4.77 -1.08
N GLU A 72 -4.61 4.16 0.09
CA GLU A 72 -5.05 4.71 1.37
C GLU A 72 -4.37 6.05 1.69
N ILE A 73 -3.08 6.19 1.37
CA ILE A 73 -2.31 7.42 1.57
C ILE A 73 -2.80 8.53 0.63
N ASP A 74 -2.95 8.24 -0.67
CA ASP A 74 -3.46 9.20 -1.65
C ASP A 74 -4.89 9.66 -1.28
N ALA A 75 -5.74 8.75 -0.79
CA ALA A 75 -7.06 9.11 -0.29
C ALA A 75 -7.03 9.97 0.99
N ALA A 76 -6.03 9.81 1.85
CA ALA A 76 -5.82 10.66 3.01
C ALA A 76 -5.34 12.07 2.62
N LEU A 77 -4.43 12.15 1.66
CA LEU A 77 -3.95 13.42 1.08
C LEU A 77 -5.06 14.18 0.35
N ALA A 78 -5.91 13.49 -0.41
CA ALA A 78 -7.08 14.10 -1.05
C ALA A 78 -8.01 14.73 0.00
N ARG A 79 -8.33 14.01 1.09
CA ARG A 79 -9.15 14.54 2.18
C ARG A 79 -8.53 15.77 2.85
N LEU A 80 -7.20 15.87 2.90
CA LEU A 80 -6.52 17.06 3.41
C LEU A 80 -6.73 18.27 2.49
N ASP A 81 -6.64 18.08 1.18
CA ASP A 81 -6.90 19.11 0.17
C ASP A 81 -8.37 19.57 0.19
N GLU A 82 -9.29 18.62 0.33
CA GLU A 82 -10.73 18.88 0.44
C GLU A 82 -11.16 19.46 1.80
N GLY A 83 -10.25 19.53 2.78
CA GLY A 83 -10.56 19.98 4.15
C GLY A 83 -11.44 19.03 4.96
N SER A 84 -11.62 17.79 4.48
CA SER A 84 -12.44 16.74 5.12
C SER A 84 -11.60 15.72 5.91
N TYR A 85 -10.30 15.95 6.03
CA TYR A 85 -9.40 15.10 6.81
C TYR A 85 -9.83 15.01 8.28
N GLY A 86 -9.74 13.80 8.83
CA GLY A 86 -10.21 13.52 10.18
C GLY A 86 -11.74 13.40 10.30
N LEU A 87 -12.49 13.27 9.19
CA LEU A 87 -13.91 12.89 9.22
C LEU A 87 -14.08 11.43 8.80
N CYS A 88 -14.96 10.72 9.50
CA CYS A 88 -15.30 9.34 9.20
C CYS A 88 -16.12 9.29 7.91
N VAL A 89 -15.67 8.48 6.94
CA VAL A 89 -16.37 8.33 5.64
C VAL A 89 -17.74 7.65 5.76
N VAL A 90 -18.03 7.00 6.89
CA VAL A 90 -19.30 6.28 7.13
C VAL A 90 -20.35 7.19 7.78
N CYS A 91 -19.97 7.93 8.82
CA CYS A 91 -20.93 8.71 9.63
C CYS A 91 -20.66 10.21 9.67
N GLY A 92 -19.60 10.69 9.02
CA GLY A 92 -19.21 12.11 9.00
C GLY A 92 -18.70 12.66 10.33
N ARG A 93 -18.62 11.85 11.40
CA ARG A 93 -18.10 12.27 12.70
C ARG A 93 -16.59 12.42 12.68
N ARG A 94 -16.04 13.28 13.55
CA ARG A 94 -14.59 13.41 13.71
C ARG A 94 -13.96 12.10 14.16
N ILE A 95 -12.85 11.74 13.51
CA ILE A 95 -11.95 10.68 13.91
C ILE A 95 -11.10 11.23 15.06
N PRO A 96 -10.94 10.50 16.17
CA PRO A 96 -10.14 10.97 17.30
C PRO A 96 -8.67 11.18 16.88
N GLU A 97 -8.06 12.24 17.39
CA GLU A 97 -6.70 12.66 17.02
C GLU A 97 -5.67 11.58 17.31
N GLU A 98 -5.74 10.94 18.49
CA GLU A 98 -4.93 9.77 18.87
C GLU A 98 -4.89 8.67 17.80
N ARG A 99 -5.99 8.49 17.06
CA ARG A 99 -6.09 7.50 15.98
C ARG A 99 -5.45 7.98 14.69
N LEU A 100 -5.54 9.28 14.38
CA LEU A 100 -4.86 9.89 13.24
C LEU A 100 -3.35 10.02 13.49
N GLU A 101 -2.93 10.17 14.74
CA GLU A 101 -1.53 10.11 15.16
C GLU A 101 -0.97 8.69 15.00
N ALA A 102 -1.72 7.67 15.44
CA ALA A 102 -1.33 6.27 15.29
C ALA A 102 -1.43 5.76 13.84
N ARG A 103 -2.47 6.17 13.10
CA ARG A 103 -2.76 5.76 11.72
C ARG A 103 -3.29 6.97 10.92
N PRO A 104 -2.42 7.75 10.27
CA PRO A 104 -2.83 8.95 9.53
C PRO A 104 -3.70 8.65 8.30
N THR A 105 -3.65 7.42 7.78
CA THR A 105 -4.52 6.98 6.67
C THR A 105 -5.95 6.65 7.10
N ALA A 106 -6.25 6.63 8.41
CA ALA A 106 -7.55 6.18 8.93
C ALA A 106 -8.74 6.91 8.27
N ARG A 107 -9.64 6.12 7.69
CA ARG A 107 -10.88 6.59 7.03
C ARG A 107 -12.13 6.52 7.91
N THR A 108 -12.08 5.74 8.99
CA THR A 108 -13.24 5.50 9.87
C THR A 108 -12.94 5.83 11.34
N CYS A 109 -14.00 6.23 12.06
CA CYS A 109 -13.95 6.38 13.52
C CYS A 109 -13.83 5.00 14.20
N VAL A 110 -13.58 5.02 15.51
CA VAL A 110 -13.39 3.80 16.32
C VAL A 110 -14.56 2.82 16.23
N GLU A 111 -15.80 3.33 16.18
CA GLU A 111 -17.00 2.51 16.04
C GLU A 111 -17.08 1.78 14.69
N HIS A 112 -16.50 2.36 13.64
CA HIS A 112 -16.56 1.86 12.26
C HIS A 112 -15.23 1.27 11.78
N ALA A 113 -14.27 1.09 12.70
CA ALA A 113 -12.90 0.64 12.44
C ALA A 113 -12.80 -0.80 11.90
N GLY A 114 -13.77 -1.66 12.23
CA GLY A 114 -13.77 -3.09 11.90
C GLY A 114 -14.72 -3.49 10.76
N GLN A 115 -15.21 -2.52 9.98
CA GLN A 115 -16.09 -2.77 8.84
C GLN A 115 -15.36 -2.69 7.49
N GLY A 116 -14.03 -2.62 7.51
CA GLY A 116 -13.16 -2.43 6.36
C GLY A 116 -12.33 -3.68 6.11
#